data_AF-A0A915EN61-F1
#
_entry.id   AF-A0A915EN61-F1
#
_cell.length_a   1.000
_cell.length_b   1.000
_cell.length_c   1.000
_cell.angle_alpha   90.00
_cell.angle_beta   90.00
_cell.angle_gamma   90.00
#
_symmetry.space_group_name_H-M   'P 1'
#
loop_
_entity.id
_entity.type
_entity.pdbx_description
1 polymer ?
#
loop_
_entity_poly.entity_id
_entity_poly.type
_entity_poly.pdbx_seq_one_letter_code
_entity_poly.pdbx_strand_id
1 'polypeptide(L)'
;MSHLYPTPNFIAADGNKSRSVVVMGLPDGNVVPAYSFQQKKVSLGKDEKYKKQLVSNLTWMNDSAEKMNLLANEYPHEFKMQYSQLVLDVELINKLFKTYLSAIQGYHGTLLPHLNEPQPADRPENLRKTCYTHAFQIVKHCNAELEVHVKNKRVLQLITALISIILQLRAIGSNQKKRYSACEWNVLSESLNQIRSQIRAKNTAQFQDCVEVHMKQIHKMMMK
;
A
#
# COMPACT_ATOMS: atom_id res chain seq x y z
N MET A 1 -0.46 9.61 35.82
CA MET A 1 0.36 10.81 35.62
C MET A 1 1.82 10.41 35.77
N SER A 2 2.54 10.33 34.66
CA SER A 2 4.00 10.17 34.65
C SER A 2 4.46 10.65 33.27
N HIS A 3 4.89 11.91 33.23
CA HIS A 3 5.38 12.58 32.03
C HIS A 3 6.75 12.00 31.65
N LEU A 4 6.84 11.35 30.49
CA LEU A 4 8.13 11.02 29.86
C LEU A 4 8.59 12.22 29.05
N TYR A 5 9.44 13.05 29.66
CA TYR A 5 10.24 14.03 28.92
C TYR A 5 11.45 13.33 28.30
N PRO A 6 11.87 13.71 27.08
CA PRO A 6 13.12 13.23 26.49
C PRO A 6 14.29 13.88 27.24
N THR A 7 15.13 13.08 27.91
CA THR A 7 16.43 13.54 28.40
C THR A 7 17.44 13.50 27.24
N PRO A 8 18.02 14.64 26.84
CA PRO A 8 19.08 14.66 25.85
C PRO A 8 20.40 14.30 26.54
N ASN A 9 20.89 13.08 26.33
CA ASN A 9 22.26 12.74 26.71
C ASN A 9 23.22 13.44 25.73
N PHE A 10 23.74 14.59 26.15
CA PHE A 10 24.89 15.24 25.52
C PHE A 10 26.16 14.50 25.94
N ILE A 11 26.74 13.73 25.02
CA ILE A 11 28.13 13.27 25.16
C ILE A 11 29.01 14.36 24.54
N ALA A 12 29.63 15.16 25.41
CA ALA A 12 30.74 16.03 25.05
C ALA A 12 32.05 15.29 25.35
N ALA A 13 32.86 15.01 24.32
CA ALA A 13 34.30 14.81 24.45
C ALA A 13 34.98 14.94 23.07
N ASP A 14 35.53 16.14 22.88
CA ASP A 14 36.80 16.50 22.24
C ASP A 14 37.23 16.00 20.85
N GLY A 15 37.78 16.95 20.09
CA GLY A 15 38.71 16.68 18.99
C GLY A 15 38.13 16.21 17.65
N ASN A 16 37.66 17.16 16.85
CA ASN A 16 37.49 17.08 15.38
C ASN A 16 36.14 16.52 14.84
N LYS A 17 35.18 17.45 14.73
CA LYS A 17 34.03 17.44 13.80
C LYS A 17 33.06 16.25 13.88
N SER A 18 32.63 15.92 15.10
CA SER A 18 31.50 15.01 15.36
C SER A 18 30.17 15.57 14.85
N ARG A 19 29.60 14.93 13.82
CA ARG A 19 28.16 15.07 13.51
C ARG A 19 27.38 14.35 14.60
N SER A 20 26.61 15.09 15.37
CA SER A 20 25.76 14.60 16.46
C SER A 20 24.86 13.46 15.96
N VAL A 21 24.97 12.29 16.57
CA VAL A 21 24.12 11.11 16.33
C VAL A 21 22.98 11.14 17.34
N VAL A 22 21.78 11.54 16.93
CA VAL A 22 20.59 11.41 17.78
C VAL A 22 20.17 9.94 17.82
N VAL A 23 20.46 9.28 18.95
CA VAL A 23 20.08 7.88 19.21
C VAL A 23 18.78 7.88 20.01
N MET A 24 17.71 7.31 19.45
CA MET A 24 16.47 7.05 20.21
C MET A 24 16.64 5.68 20.88
N GLY A 25 16.89 5.68 22.20
CA GLY A 25 17.11 4.45 22.97
C GLY A 25 15.80 3.69 23.19
N LEU A 26 15.80 2.40 22.85
CA LEU A 26 14.80 1.42 23.31
C LEU A 26 15.30 0.76 24.61
N PRO A 27 14.40 0.31 25.52
CA PRO A 27 14.75 -0.15 26.87
C PRO A 27 15.65 -1.39 26.92
N ASP A 28 15.80 -2.14 25.83
CA ASP A 28 16.53 -3.43 25.81
C ASP A 28 17.97 -3.32 25.27
N GLY A 29 18.54 -2.12 25.16
CA GLY A 29 19.92 -1.94 24.70
C GLY A 29 20.18 -2.19 23.21
N ASN A 30 19.14 -2.53 22.44
CA ASN A 30 19.22 -2.63 20.99
C ASN A 30 19.21 -1.22 20.35
N VAL A 31 20.40 -0.78 19.92
CA VAL A 31 20.59 0.45 19.16
C VAL A 31 20.29 0.18 17.69
N VAL A 32 19.08 0.49 17.23
CA VAL A 32 18.80 0.55 15.78
C VAL A 32 19.30 1.92 15.28
N PRO A 33 20.29 2.01 14.37
CA PRO A 33 20.83 3.30 13.99
C PRO A 33 19.81 4.01 13.10
N ALA A 34 19.09 4.99 13.64
CA ALA A 34 18.17 5.86 12.91
C ALA A 34 18.84 6.47 11.65
N TYR A 35 20.15 6.69 11.70
CA TYR A 35 20.97 7.14 10.57
C TYR A 35 21.01 6.15 9.39
N SER A 36 21.08 4.84 9.66
CA SER A 36 21.09 3.80 8.62
C SER A 36 19.77 3.73 7.85
N PHE A 37 18.65 3.94 8.56
CA PHE A 37 17.31 4.00 7.97
C PHE A 37 17.14 5.26 7.11
N GLN A 38 17.55 6.43 7.62
CA GLN A 38 17.48 7.69 6.88
C GLN A 38 18.36 7.66 5.62
N GLN A 39 19.58 7.09 5.70
CA GLN A 39 20.43 6.90 4.52
C GLN A 39 19.77 6.00 3.47
N LYS A 40 19.20 4.86 3.87
CA LYS A 40 18.48 3.97 2.94
C LYS A 40 17.29 4.66 2.28
N LYS A 41 16.54 5.49 3.01
CA LYS A 41 15.42 6.27 2.47
C LYS A 41 15.87 7.31 1.44
N VAL A 42 16.98 8.00 1.69
CA VAL A 42 17.57 8.98 0.75
C VAL A 42 18.10 8.27 -0.50
N SER A 43 18.80 7.14 -0.36
CA SER A 43 19.26 6.34 -1.51
C SER A 43 18.09 5.84 -2.36
N LEU A 44 17.03 5.34 -1.73
CA LEU A 44 15.81 4.90 -2.44
C LEU A 44 15.23 5.99 -3.33
N GLY A 45 15.19 7.25 -2.86
CA GLY A 45 14.68 8.37 -3.64
C GLY A 45 15.58 8.76 -4.84
N LYS A 46 16.89 8.55 -4.73
CA LYS A 46 17.82 8.73 -5.86
C LYS A 46 17.65 7.62 -6.89
N ASP A 47 17.56 6.38 -6.43
CA ASP A 47 17.41 5.21 -7.28
C ASP A 47 16.02 5.18 -7.96
N GLU A 48 15.00 5.80 -7.36
CA GLU A 48 13.68 5.95 -7.97
C GLU A 48 13.75 6.85 -9.22
N LYS A 49 14.49 7.95 -9.13
CA LYS A 49 14.70 8.85 -10.28
C LYS A 49 15.49 8.13 -11.38
N TYR A 50 16.53 7.40 -11.02
CA TYR A 50 17.32 6.65 -11.98
C TYR A 50 16.50 5.53 -12.66
N LYS A 51 15.68 4.79 -11.90
CA LYS A 51 14.76 3.79 -12.46
C LYS A 51 13.77 4.41 -13.45
N LYS A 52 13.20 5.58 -13.14
CA LYS A 52 12.30 6.28 -14.07
C LYS A 52 13.01 6.63 -15.39
N GLN A 53 14.27 7.04 -15.32
CA GLN A 53 15.09 7.31 -16.50
C GLN A 53 15.34 6.04 -17.32
N LEU A 54 15.72 4.92 -16.68
CA LEU A 54 15.93 3.64 -17.38
C LEU A 54 14.65 3.15 -18.06
N VAL A 55 13.50 3.26 -17.40
CA VAL A 55 12.20 2.90 -18.00
C VAL A 55 11.86 3.80 -19.19
N SER A 56 12.09 5.10 -19.08
CA SER A 56 11.90 6.03 -20.19
C SER A 56 12.79 5.70 -21.39
N ASN A 57 14.06 5.35 -21.14
CA ASN A 57 14.99 4.92 -22.19
C ASN A 57 14.53 3.62 -22.83
N LEU A 58 13.98 2.68 -22.03
CA LEU A 58 13.50 1.40 -22.54
C LEU A 58 12.27 1.58 -23.43
N THR A 59 11.35 2.47 -23.04
CA THR A 59 10.21 2.88 -23.87
C THR A 59 10.70 3.48 -25.19
N TRP A 60 11.66 4.41 -25.14
CA TRP A 60 12.22 5.00 -26.35
C TRP A 60 12.91 3.99 -27.28
N MET A 61 13.66 3.03 -26.70
CA MET A 61 14.27 1.96 -27.49
C MET A 61 13.21 1.02 -28.07
N ASN A 62 12.11 0.74 -27.36
CA ASN A 62 11.00 -0.04 -27.90
C ASN A 62 10.33 0.67 -29.08
N ASP A 63 10.04 1.97 -28.94
CA ASP A 63 9.46 2.77 -30.04
C ASP A 63 10.39 2.77 -31.27
N SER A 64 11.71 2.81 -31.03
CA SER A 64 12.72 2.75 -32.09
C SER A 64 12.80 1.35 -32.72
N ALA A 65 12.69 0.29 -31.92
CA ALA A 65 12.64 -1.09 -32.40
C ALA A 65 11.39 -1.33 -33.25
N GLU A 66 10.22 -0.85 -32.82
CA GLU A 66 8.98 -0.94 -33.61
C GLU A 66 9.14 -0.29 -34.98
N LYS A 67 9.74 0.91 -35.04
CA LYS A 67 10.03 1.61 -36.31
C LYS A 67 11.03 0.85 -37.19
N MET A 68 12.09 0.29 -36.59
CA MET A 68 13.07 -0.51 -37.34
C MET A 68 12.45 -1.80 -37.88
N ASN A 69 11.57 -2.45 -37.12
CA ASN A 69 10.88 -3.67 -37.51
C ASN A 69 9.92 -3.44 -38.70
N LEU A 70 9.45 -2.21 -38.92
CA LEU A 70 8.66 -1.85 -40.11
C LEU A 70 9.50 -1.78 -41.39
N LEU A 71 10.81 -1.55 -41.27
CA LEU A 71 11.72 -1.28 -42.39
C LEU A 71 12.77 -2.38 -42.61
N ALA A 72 13.08 -3.18 -41.59
CA ALA A 72 14.13 -4.18 -41.60
C ALA A 72 13.72 -5.43 -40.80
N ASN A 73 14.09 -6.61 -41.32
CA ASN A 73 13.82 -7.91 -40.67
C ASN A 73 14.84 -8.27 -39.58
N GLU A 74 15.88 -7.46 -39.35
CA GLU A 74 16.89 -7.72 -38.32
C GLU A 74 17.39 -6.42 -37.66
N TYR A 75 17.59 -6.48 -36.34
CA TYR A 75 18.15 -5.37 -35.56
C TYR A 75 19.69 -5.36 -35.60
N PRO A 76 20.33 -4.17 -35.71
CA PRO A 76 21.77 -4.03 -35.61
C PRO A 76 22.33 -4.62 -34.31
N HIS A 77 23.53 -5.19 -34.38
CA HIS A 77 24.19 -5.79 -33.21
C HIS A 77 24.37 -4.79 -32.06
N GLU A 78 24.78 -3.56 -32.38
CA GLU A 78 24.95 -2.49 -31.39
C GLU A 78 23.63 -2.16 -30.66
N PHE A 79 22.51 -2.15 -31.39
CA PHE A 79 21.19 -1.94 -30.82
C PHE A 79 20.80 -3.06 -29.85
N LYS A 80 21.01 -4.33 -30.24
CA LYS A 80 20.77 -5.50 -29.40
C LYS A 80 21.61 -5.44 -28.11
N MET A 81 22.88 -5.01 -28.21
CA MET A 81 23.78 -4.85 -27.07
C MET A 81 23.32 -3.75 -26.10
N GLN A 82 22.99 -2.56 -26.61
CA GLN A 82 22.48 -1.45 -25.80
C GLN A 82 21.17 -1.81 -25.11
N TYR A 83 20.27 -2.49 -25.83
CA TYR A 83 18.98 -2.92 -25.29
C TYR A 83 19.16 -3.96 -24.17
N SER A 84 20.06 -4.93 -24.38
CA SER A 84 20.38 -5.96 -23.39
C SER A 84 20.99 -5.35 -22.12
N GLN A 85 21.92 -4.41 -22.26
CA GLN A 85 22.50 -3.69 -21.12
C GLN A 85 21.43 -2.92 -20.34
N LEU A 86 20.54 -2.21 -21.05
CA LEU A 86 19.46 -1.45 -20.42
C LEU A 86 18.49 -2.35 -19.63
N VAL A 87 18.15 -3.53 -20.17
CA VAL A 87 17.33 -4.52 -19.47
C VAL A 87 18.03 -5.03 -18.20
N LEU A 88 19.33 -5.31 -18.26
CA LEU A 88 20.12 -5.73 -17.10
C LEU A 88 20.17 -4.64 -16.02
N ASP A 89 20.34 -3.37 -16.40
CA ASP A 89 20.34 -2.24 -15.47
C ASP A 89 18.98 -2.08 -14.77
N VAL A 90 17.88 -2.27 -15.52
CA VAL A 90 16.52 -2.29 -14.97
C VAL A 90 16.33 -3.47 -13.99
N GLU A 91 16.87 -4.65 -14.29
CA GLU A 91 16.80 -5.79 -13.40
C GLU A 91 17.60 -5.54 -12.10
N LEU A 92 18.81 -5.00 -12.23
CA LEU A 92 19.69 -4.69 -11.11
C LEU A 92 19.03 -3.70 -10.15
N ILE A 93 18.47 -2.61 -10.66
CA ILE A 93 17.79 -1.64 -9.81
C ILE A 93 16.54 -2.24 -9.16
N ASN A 94 15.80 -3.11 -9.84
CA ASN A 94 14.67 -3.81 -9.25
C ASN A 94 15.10 -4.73 -8.09
N LYS A 95 16.23 -5.44 -8.22
CA LYS A 95 16.81 -6.23 -7.12
C LYS A 95 17.20 -5.33 -5.95
N LEU A 96 17.85 -4.20 -6.22
CA LEU A 96 18.25 -3.23 -5.20
C LEU A 96 17.04 -2.66 -4.44
N PHE A 97 15.97 -2.27 -5.16
CA PHE A 97 14.71 -1.82 -4.58
C PHE A 97 14.08 -2.87 -3.67
N LYS A 98 14.07 -4.14 -4.08
CA LYS A 98 13.58 -5.24 -3.23
C LYS A 98 14.37 -5.30 -1.93
N THR A 99 15.70 -5.23 -2.00
CA THR A 99 16.55 -5.24 -0.80
C THR A 99 16.27 -4.05 0.13
N TYR A 100 16.12 -2.83 -0.41
CA TYR A 100 15.77 -1.68 0.40
C TYR A 100 14.39 -1.81 1.05
N LEU A 101 13.39 -2.27 0.30
CA LEU A 101 12.04 -2.49 0.83
C LEU A 101 12.02 -3.57 1.91
N SER A 102 12.71 -4.69 1.70
CA SER A 102 12.84 -5.74 2.73
C SER A 102 13.54 -5.22 3.98
N ALA A 103 14.58 -4.40 3.84
CA ALA A 103 15.24 -3.78 4.99
C ALA A 103 14.30 -2.82 5.73
N ILE A 104 13.59 -1.93 5.02
CA ILE A 104 12.60 -0.99 5.59
C ILE A 104 11.49 -1.76 6.30
N GLN A 105 10.98 -2.83 5.70
CA GLN A 105 9.97 -3.70 6.31
C GLN A 105 10.51 -4.41 7.56
N GLY A 106 11.76 -4.87 7.55
CA GLY A 106 12.44 -5.41 8.72
C GLY A 106 12.54 -4.39 9.85
N TYR A 107 12.99 -3.16 9.55
CA TYR A 107 13.02 -2.06 10.53
C TYR A 107 11.63 -1.76 11.10
N HIS A 108 10.61 -1.71 10.25
CA HIS A 108 9.23 -1.55 10.71
C HIS A 108 8.80 -2.71 11.62
N GLY A 109 9.09 -3.96 11.26
CA GLY A 109 8.77 -5.12 12.10
C GLY A 109 9.45 -5.09 13.48
N THR A 110 10.67 -4.56 13.58
CA THR A 110 11.39 -4.43 14.85
C THR A 110 10.96 -3.20 15.66
N LEU A 111 10.66 -2.08 15.02
CA LEU A 111 10.32 -0.82 15.72
C LEU A 111 8.84 -0.73 16.10
N LEU A 112 7.92 -1.25 15.27
CA LEU A 112 6.49 -1.10 15.51
C LEU A 112 5.96 -1.76 16.79
N PRO A 113 6.45 -2.92 17.25
CA PRO A 113 6.00 -3.47 18.53
C PRO A 113 6.25 -2.52 19.72
N HIS A 114 7.20 -1.59 19.58
CA HIS A 114 7.56 -0.59 20.59
C HIS A 114 6.95 0.79 20.32
N LEU A 115 6.34 1.00 19.15
CA LEU A 115 5.59 2.22 18.80
C LEU A 115 4.10 1.91 18.94
N ASN A 116 3.32 2.81 19.53
CA ASN A 116 1.86 2.65 19.62
C ASN A 116 1.16 2.90 18.26
N GLU A 117 1.84 2.55 17.15
CA GLU A 117 1.45 2.79 15.78
C GLU A 117 0.88 1.49 15.17
N PRO A 118 -0.24 1.54 14.42
CA PRO A 118 -0.85 0.35 13.82
C PRO A 118 0.11 -0.36 12.87
N GLN A 119 0.13 -1.70 12.90
CA GLN A 119 0.98 -2.48 12.02
C GLN A 119 0.73 -2.19 10.53
N PRO A 120 1.71 -2.38 9.62
CA PRO A 120 1.45 -2.31 8.18
C PRO A 120 0.26 -3.18 7.76
N ALA A 121 0.07 -4.35 8.40
CA ALA A 121 -1.09 -5.21 8.21
C ALA A 121 -2.41 -4.60 8.72
N ASP A 122 -2.35 -3.75 9.74
CA ASP A 122 -3.48 -2.98 10.28
C ASP A 122 -3.78 -1.71 9.47
N ARG A 123 -3.04 -1.44 8.38
CA ARG A 123 -3.37 -0.31 7.51
C ARG A 123 -4.74 -0.53 6.90
N PRO A 124 -5.59 0.51 6.87
CA PRO A 124 -6.98 0.34 6.47
C PRO A 124 -7.11 -0.02 4.97
N GLU A 125 -6.11 0.32 4.15
CA GLU A 125 -6.00 -0.16 2.76
C GLU A 125 -5.90 -1.68 2.62
N ASN A 126 -5.17 -2.34 3.52
CA ASN A 126 -5.00 -3.79 3.50
C ASN A 126 -6.29 -4.49 3.93
N LEU A 127 -7.02 -3.90 4.89
CA LEU A 127 -8.35 -4.34 5.26
C LEU A 127 -9.29 -4.30 4.04
N ARG A 128 -9.34 -3.17 3.33
CA ARG A 128 -10.16 -3.02 2.11
C ARG A 128 -9.84 -4.10 1.07
N LYS A 129 -8.55 -4.30 0.76
CA LYS A 129 -8.11 -5.28 -0.24
C LYS A 129 -8.44 -6.72 0.15
N THR A 130 -8.23 -7.07 1.42
CA THR A 130 -8.48 -8.42 1.95
C THR A 130 -9.98 -8.73 1.95
N CYS A 131 -10.81 -7.80 2.48
CA CYS A 131 -12.26 -7.95 2.47
C CYS A 131 -12.83 -8.03 1.06
N TYR A 132 -12.32 -7.24 0.11
CA TYR A 132 -12.74 -7.32 -1.29
C TYR A 132 -12.37 -8.66 -1.94
N THR A 133 -11.17 -9.17 -1.69
CA THR A 133 -10.71 -10.46 -2.21
C THR A 133 -11.58 -11.61 -1.68
N HIS A 134 -11.90 -11.58 -0.39
CA HIS A 134 -12.78 -12.57 0.22
C HIS A 134 -14.21 -12.46 -0.31
N ALA A 135 -14.75 -11.24 -0.45
CA ALA A 135 -16.04 -11.01 -1.07
C ALA A 135 -16.11 -11.56 -2.51
N PHE A 136 -15.03 -11.38 -3.28
CA PHE A 136 -14.96 -11.92 -4.64
C PHE A 136 -15.00 -13.45 -4.65
N GLN A 137 -14.29 -14.11 -3.74
CA GLN A 137 -14.33 -15.56 -3.60
C GLN A 137 -15.72 -16.07 -3.21
N ILE A 138 -16.39 -15.41 -2.26
CA ILE A 138 -17.77 -15.72 -1.86
C ILE A 138 -18.70 -15.61 -3.07
N VAL A 139 -18.66 -14.49 -3.80
CA VAL A 139 -19.51 -14.29 -4.99
C VAL A 139 -19.22 -15.34 -6.07
N LYS A 140 -17.94 -15.66 -6.29
CA LYS A 140 -17.55 -16.68 -7.27
C LYS A 140 -18.09 -18.06 -6.89
N HIS A 141 -17.98 -18.45 -5.62
CA HIS A 141 -18.48 -19.71 -5.11
C HIS A 141 -20.01 -19.79 -5.24
N CYS A 142 -20.72 -18.82 -4.66
CA CYS A 142 -22.17 -18.79 -4.69
C CYS A 142 -22.71 -18.75 -6.12
N ASN A 143 -22.10 -17.98 -7.03
CA ASN A 143 -22.54 -17.91 -8.42
C ASN A 143 -22.29 -19.19 -9.22
N ALA A 144 -21.34 -20.04 -8.79
CA ALA A 144 -21.10 -21.35 -9.39
C ALA A 144 -22.09 -22.41 -8.87
N GLU A 145 -22.62 -22.24 -7.67
CA GLU A 145 -23.64 -23.11 -7.07
C GLU A 145 -25.06 -22.80 -7.56
N LEU A 146 -25.27 -21.63 -8.19
CA LEU A 146 -26.57 -21.27 -8.75
C LEU A 146 -26.87 -22.08 -10.02
N GLU A 147 -28.07 -22.66 -10.10
CA GLU A 147 -28.56 -23.33 -11.30
C GLU A 147 -28.55 -22.40 -12.53
N VAL A 148 -28.84 -21.12 -12.33
CA VAL A 148 -28.74 -20.07 -13.35
C VAL A 148 -27.60 -19.13 -13.01
N HIS A 149 -26.49 -19.27 -13.74
CA HIS A 149 -25.29 -18.47 -13.51
C HIS A 149 -25.51 -17.01 -13.94
N VAL A 150 -25.26 -16.06 -13.03
CA VAL A 150 -25.28 -14.64 -13.35
C VAL A 150 -24.06 -14.31 -14.21
N LYS A 151 -24.30 -13.89 -15.46
CA LYS A 151 -23.23 -13.50 -16.42
C LYS A 151 -22.95 -12.00 -16.44
N ASN A 152 -23.81 -11.19 -15.82
CA ASN A 152 -23.66 -9.75 -15.83
C ASN A 152 -22.52 -9.31 -14.89
N LYS A 153 -21.38 -8.96 -15.47
CA LYS A 153 -20.18 -8.53 -14.74
C LYS A 153 -20.43 -7.33 -13.83
N ARG A 154 -21.28 -6.37 -14.23
CA ARG A 154 -21.57 -5.18 -13.40
C ARG A 154 -22.36 -5.54 -12.14
N VAL A 155 -23.30 -6.47 -12.28
CA VAL A 155 -24.10 -6.95 -11.14
C VAL A 155 -23.21 -7.74 -10.18
N LEU A 156 -22.37 -8.64 -10.69
CA LEU A 156 -21.41 -9.38 -9.86
C LEU A 156 -20.45 -8.43 -9.14
N GLN A 157 -19.91 -7.43 -9.82
CA GLN A 157 -19.04 -6.40 -9.22
C GLN A 157 -19.75 -5.63 -8.11
N LEU A 158 -21.00 -5.22 -8.32
CA LEU A 158 -21.79 -4.52 -7.32
C LEU A 158 -22.04 -5.41 -6.09
N ILE A 159 -22.42 -6.67 -6.29
CA ILE A 159 -22.63 -7.64 -5.20
C ILE A 159 -21.32 -7.86 -4.43
N THR A 160 -20.20 -8.05 -5.13
CA THR A 160 -18.88 -8.17 -4.51
C THR A 160 -18.54 -6.93 -3.67
N ALA A 161 -18.80 -5.74 -4.19
CA ALA A 161 -18.53 -4.51 -3.48
C ALA A 161 -19.39 -4.37 -2.21
N LEU A 162 -20.69 -4.71 -2.28
CA LEU A 162 -21.60 -4.70 -1.12
C LEU A 162 -21.16 -5.71 -0.05
N ILE A 163 -20.83 -6.94 -0.44
CA ILE A 163 -20.32 -7.96 0.50
C ILE A 163 -19.00 -7.50 1.11
N SER A 164 -18.12 -6.84 0.34
CA SER A 164 -16.85 -6.33 0.85
C SER A 164 -17.04 -5.32 1.97
N ILE A 165 -18.05 -4.44 1.89
CA ILE A 165 -18.38 -3.48 2.95
C ILE A 165 -18.88 -4.19 4.21
N ILE A 166 -19.72 -5.22 4.05
CA ILE A 166 -20.20 -6.02 5.19
C ILE A 166 -19.03 -6.72 5.89
N LEU A 167 -18.08 -7.26 5.12
CA LEU A 167 -16.87 -7.90 5.67
C LEU A 167 -15.95 -6.89 6.37
N GLN A 168 -15.78 -5.70 5.81
CA GLN A 168 -15.03 -4.61 6.45
C GLN A 168 -15.68 -4.24 7.79
N LEU A 169 -17.01 -4.08 7.82
CA LEU A 169 -17.74 -3.76 9.04
C LEU A 169 -17.61 -4.87 10.09
N ARG A 170 -17.69 -6.13 9.70
CA ARG A 170 -17.48 -7.28 10.61
C ARG A 170 -16.07 -7.27 11.20
N ALA A 171 -15.05 -7.02 10.38
CA ALA A 171 -13.66 -6.98 10.82
C ALA A 171 -13.42 -5.82 11.81
N ILE A 172 -14.00 -4.65 11.55
CA ILE A 172 -13.93 -3.49 12.44
C ILE A 172 -14.68 -3.78 13.75
N GLY A 173 -15.88 -4.34 13.69
CA GLY A 173 -16.71 -4.64 14.87
C GLY A 173 -16.21 -5.78 15.75
N SER A 174 -15.42 -6.71 15.20
CA SER A 174 -14.87 -7.84 15.96
C SER A 174 -13.66 -7.45 16.83
N ASN A 175 -13.03 -6.31 16.55
CA ASN A 175 -11.85 -5.82 17.27
C ASN A 175 -12.24 -4.98 18.50
N GLN A 176 -12.97 -5.58 19.45
CA GLN A 176 -13.46 -4.90 20.67
C GLN A 176 -12.38 -4.23 21.55
N LYS A 177 -11.09 -4.53 21.34
CA LYS A 177 -9.96 -4.00 22.13
C LYS A 177 -9.25 -2.79 21.49
N LYS A 178 -9.51 -2.45 20.23
CA LYS A 178 -8.93 -1.26 19.57
C LYS A 178 -9.94 -0.12 19.61
N ARG A 179 -9.54 1.05 20.13
CA ARG A 179 -10.29 2.28 19.88
C ARG A 179 -10.35 2.51 18.38
N TYR A 180 -11.55 2.73 17.86
CA TYR A 180 -11.80 3.04 16.46
C TYR A 180 -10.88 4.17 15.99
N SER A 181 -10.08 3.89 14.96
CA SER A 181 -9.26 4.93 14.36
C SER A 181 -10.07 5.63 13.27
N ALA A 182 -10.03 6.97 13.23
CA ALA A 182 -10.66 7.76 12.16
C ALA A 182 -10.24 7.29 10.75
N CYS A 183 -9.05 6.70 10.63
CA CYS A 183 -8.54 6.10 9.40
C CYS A 183 -9.35 4.89 8.91
N GLU A 184 -9.85 4.03 9.80
CA GLU A 184 -10.66 2.86 9.43
C GLU A 184 -12.02 3.29 8.89
N TRP A 185 -12.60 4.33 9.49
CA TRP A 185 -13.84 4.92 9.01
C TRP A 185 -13.69 5.58 7.64
N ASN A 186 -12.58 6.29 7.41
CA ASN A 186 -12.30 6.92 6.12
C ASN A 186 -12.29 5.89 4.98
N VAL A 187 -11.74 4.70 5.21
CA VAL A 187 -11.71 3.63 4.21
C VAL A 187 -13.10 3.05 3.93
N LEU A 188 -13.96 2.93 4.95
CA LEU A 188 -15.34 2.52 4.74
C LEU A 188 -16.14 3.57 3.96
N SER A 189 -15.93 4.86 4.28
CA SER A 189 -16.54 5.99 3.59
C SER A 189 -16.12 6.04 2.11
N GLU A 190 -14.83 5.84 1.83
CA GLU A 190 -14.33 5.80 0.46
C GLU A 190 -14.92 4.60 -0.32
N SER A 191 -15.01 3.43 0.32
CA SER A 191 -15.65 2.24 -0.27
C SER A 191 -17.13 2.50 -0.61
N LEU A 192 -17.87 3.20 0.26
CA LEU A 192 -19.25 3.60 0.02
C LEU A 192 -19.37 4.55 -1.19
N ASN A 193 -18.49 5.55 -1.27
CA ASN A 193 -18.46 6.49 -2.39
C ASN A 193 -18.14 5.78 -3.72
N GLN A 194 -17.26 4.77 -3.68
CA GLN A 194 -16.94 3.96 -4.85
C GLN A 194 -18.11 3.07 -5.29
N ILE A 195 -18.94 2.58 -4.37
CA ILE A 195 -20.16 1.86 -4.75
C ILE A 195 -21.19 2.83 -5.34
N ARG A 196 -21.35 4.01 -4.73
CA ARG A 196 -22.26 5.04 -5.20
C ARG A 196 -21.97 5.43 -6.66
N SER A 197 -20.70 5.53 -7.05
CA SER A 197 -20.32 5.87 -8.44
C SER A 197 -20.63 4.76 -9.45
N GLN A 198 -20.84 3.52 -9.02
CA GLN A 198 -21.22 2.39 -9.88
C GLN A 198 -22.73 2.26 -10.07
N ILE A 199 -23.53 2.97 -9.27
CA ILE A 199 -24.99 2.88 -9.28
C ILE A 199 -25.57 3.90 -10.26
N ARG A 200 -26.56 3.47 -11.05
CA ARG A 200 -27.29 4.36 -11.96
C ARG A 200 -28.08 5.41 -11.17
N ALA A 201 -28.16 6.63 -11.68
CA ALA A 201 -28.87 7.75 -11.05
C ALA A 201 -30.31 7.41 -10.59
N LYS A 202 -31.03 6.56 -11.33
CA LYS A 202 -32.38 6.10 -10.99
C LYS A 202 -32.46 5.30 -9.68
N ASN A 203 -31.37 4.62 -9.31
CA ASN A 203 -31.29 3.76 -8.13
C ASN A 203 -30.53 4.42 -6.98
N THR A 204 -30.07 5.67 -7.14
CA THR A 204 -29.30 6.38 -6.12
C THR A 204 -30.13 6.58 -4.86
N ALA A 205 -31.39 7.01 -4.97
CA ALA A 205 -32.27 7.18 -3.80
C ALA A 205 -32.38 5.88 -2.97
N GLN A 206 -32.61 4.75 -3.64
CA GLN A 206 -32.72 3.46 -2.98
C GLN A 206 -31.41 3.01 -2.32
N PHE A 207 -30.26 3.33 -2.92
CA PHE A 207 -28.97 3.08 -2.26
C PHE A 207 -28.77 3.95 -1.02
N GLN A 208 -29.16 5.22 -1.07
CA GLN A 208 -29.05 6.12 0.08
C GLN A 208 -29.89 5.61 1.25
N ASP A 209 -31.16 5.29 1.00
CA ASP A 209 -32.09 4.86 2.03
C ASP A 209 -31.71 3.49 2.60
N CYS A 210 -31.33 2.55 1.75
CA CYS A 210 -31.03 1.18 2.19
C CYS A 210 -29.61 1.01 2.75
N VAL A 211 -28.63 1.82 2.35
CA VAL A 211 -27.22 1.60 2.71
C VAL A 211 -26.60 2.79 3.44
N GLU A 212 -26.68 4.00 2.89
CA GLU A 212 -25.99 5.16 3.47
C GLU A 212 -26.58 5.57 4.83
N VAL A 213 -27.90 5.55 4.99
CA VAL A 213 -28.57 5.88 6.26
C VAL A 213 -28.13 4.90 7.36
N HIS A 214 -28.18 3.60 7.07
CA HIS A 214 -27.78 2.55 8.01
C HIS A 214 -26.30 2.68 8.40
N MET A 215 -25.42 2.98 7.44
CA MET A 215 -23.99 3.18 7.74
C MET A 215 -23.73 4.43 8.59
N LYS A 216 -24.43 5.54 8.36
CA LYS A 216 -24.34 6.73 9.23
C LYS A 216 -24.82 6.42 10.65
N GLN A 217 -25.85 5.60 10.79
CA GLN A 217 -26.35 5.18 12.10
C GLN A 217 -25.36 4.27 12.82
N ILE A 218 -24.78 3.30 12.11
CA ILE A 218 -23.72 2.43 12.63
C ILE A 218 -22.51 3.27 13.08
N HIS A 219 -22.07 4.25 12.27
CA HIS A 219 -21.01 5.18 12.66
C HIS A 219 -21.31 5.89 13.98
N LYS A 220 -22.52 6.43 14.09
CA LYS A 220 -22.97 7.16 15.29
C LYS A 220 -23.01 6.26 16.52
N MET A 221 -23.31 4.97 16.35
CA MET A 221 -23.28 3.99 17.44
C MET A 221 -21.85 3.62 17.84
N MET A 222 -20.93 3.50 16.88
CA MET A 222 -19.54 3.10 17.15
C MET A 222 -18.67 4.23 17.73
N MET A 223 -19.09 5.49 17.55
CA MET A 223 -18.38 6.68 18.08
C MET A 223 -18.86 7.13 19.47
N LYS A 224 -19.86 6.45 20.06
CA LYS A 224 -20.34 6.68 21.43
C LYS A 224 -19.69 5.71 22.40
#